data_AF-A0A7K6C5X5-F1
#
_entry.id   AF-A0A7K6C5X5-F1
#
_cell.length_a   1.000
_cell.length_b   1.000
_cell.length_c   1.000
_cell.angle_alpha   90.00
_cell.angle_beta   90.00
_cell.angle_gamma   90.00
#
_symmetry.space_group_name_H-M   'P 1'
#
loop_
_entity.id
_entity.type
_entity.pdbx_description
1 polymer ?
#
loop_
_entity_poly.entity_id
_entity_poly.type
_entity_poly.pdbx_seq_one_letter_code
_entity_poly.pdbx_strand_id
1 'polypeptide(L)'
;VFRVEVLCNGRRHTVTKRYSEFQALHKRIKKTCKVPDFPPRHVPNWMPKVLEQRRQGLELYLRGVLYHNEELPQDVLDFLKVRRCQQDPKASSLPLVPSQRPIVGFCSDPYVQPHGTDLLPNTVLTGVLQGLYLPTSCVPSQAVPR
;
A
#
# COMPACT_ATOMS: atom_id res chain seq x y z
N VAL A 1 -27.78 -2.88 -7.04
CA VAL A 1 -26.58 -2.17 -6.53
C VAL A 1 -25.73 -3.20 -5.80
N PHE A 2 -24.40 -3.10 -5.83
CA PHE A 2 -23.48 -4.05 -5.20
C PHE A 2 -22.68 -3.35 -4.10
N ARG A 3 -22.51 -4.02 -2.96
CA ARG A 3 -21.64 -3.57 -1.87
C ARG A 3 -20.27 -4.22 -2.05
N VAL A 4 -19.23 -3.40 -2.16
CA VAL A 4 -17.83 -3.83 -2.27
C VAL A 4 -17.16 -3.48 -0.96
N GLU A 5 -16.53 -4.47 -0.34
CA GLU A 5 -15.70 -4.30 0.85
C GLU A 5 -14.25 -4.54 0.45
N VAL A 6 -13.39 -3.58 0.78
CA VAL A 6 -11.96 -3.61 0.47
C VAL A 6 -11.18 -3.40 1.76
N LEU A 7 -10.15 -4.20 1.98
CA LEU A 7 -9.20 -3.99 3.06
C LEU A 7 -7.96 -3.31 2.48
N CYS A 8 -7.62 -2.12 2.98
CA CYS A 8 -6.44 -1.38 2.59
C CYS A 8 -5.75 -0.86 3.85
N ASN A 9 -4.46 -1.17 4.03
CA ASN A 9 -3.65 -0.76 5.17
C ASN A 9 -4.31 -1.06 6.54
N GLY A 10 -4.91 -2.25 6.67
CA GLY A 10 -5.64 -2.66 7.88
C GLY A 10 -6.99 -1.96 8.10
N ARG A 11 -7.39 -1.00 7.23
CA ARG A 11 -8.68 -0.32 7.28
C ARG A 11 -9.66 -0.93 6.29
N ARG A 12 -10.88 -1.20 6.76
CA ARG A 12 -11.98 -1.64 5.88
C ARG A 12 -12.70 -0.45 5.26
N HIS A 13 -12.77 -0.45 3.94
CA HIS A 13 -13.51 0.50 3.12
C HIS A 13 -14.72 -0.19 2.51
N THR A 14 -15.90 0.41 2.65
CA THR A 14 -17.14 -0.12 2.09
C THR A 14 -17.71 0.89 1.11
N VAL A 15 -17.93 0.45 -0.14
CA VAL A 15 -18.52 1.28 -1.19
C VAL A 15 -19.69 0.57 -1.86
N THR A 16 -20.71 1.33 -2.21
CA THR A 16 -21.86 0.84 -2.97
C THR A 16 -21.75 1.32 -4.41
N LYS A 17 -21.88 0.38 -5.37
CA LYS A 17 -21.69 0.65 -6.80
C LYS A 17 -22.74 -0.05 -7.66
N ARG A 18 -23.24 0.63 -8.68
CA ARG A 18 -24.11 0.07 -9.72
C ARG A 18 -23.28 -0.68 -10.76
N TYR A 19 -23.87 -1.69 -11.39
CA TYR A 19 -23.20 -2.46 -12.45
C TYR A 19 -22.63 -1.58 -13.58
N SER A 20 -23.37 -0.55 -13.97
CA SER A 20 -22.93 0.42 -14.98
C SER A 20 -21.66 1.17 -14.57
N GLU A 21 -21.43 1.39 -13.28
CA GLU A 21 -20.21 2.03 -12.78
C GLU A 21 -19.00 1.09 -12.92
N PHE A 22 -19.16 -0.22 -12.72
CA PHE A 22 -18.12 -1.20 -13.00
C PHE A 22 -17.79 -1.26 -14.49
N GLN A 23 -18.80 -1.18 -15.37
CA GLN A 23 -18.59 -1.11 -16.81
C GLN A 23 -17.83 0.17 -17.20
N ALA A 24 -18.17 1.31 -16.60
CA ALA A 24 -17.48 2.57 -16.84
C ALA A 24 -16.02 2.52 -16.36
N LEU A 25 -15.76 1.94 -15.18
CA LEU A 25 -14.41 1.68 -14.69
C LEU A 25 -13.63 0.83 -15.68
N HIS A 26 -14.17 -0.33 -16.08
CA HIS A 26 -13.52 -1.24 -17.03
C HIS A 26 -13.11 -0.53 -18.32
N LYS A 27 -13.99 0.29 -18.90
CA LYS A 27 -13.69 1.07 -20.11
C LYS A 27 -12.52 2.04 -19.93
N ARG A 28 -12.38 2.65 -18.75
CA ARG A 28 -11.27 3.56 -18.43
C ARG A 28 -9.97 2.78 -18.26
N ILE A 29 -9.97 1.75 -17.42
CA ILE A 29 -8.75 1.06 -17.01
C ILE A 29 -8.23 0.05 -18.04
N LYS A 30 -9.07 -0.41 -18.97
CA LYS A 30 -8.66 -1.32 -20.07
C LYS A 30 -7.55 -0.71 -20.95
N LYS A 31 -7.44 0.62 -20.98
CA LYS A 31 -6.39 1.33 -21.72
C LYS A 31 -5.09 1.51 -20.93
N THR A 32 -5.19 1.54 -19.61
CA THR A 32 -4.09 1.94 -18.72
C THR A 32 -3.38 0.73 -18.08
N CYS A 33 -4.08 -0.40 -17.96
CA CYS A 33 -3.63 -1.52 -17.15
C CYS A 33 -3.97 -2.88 -17.77
N LYS A 34 -3.35 -3.94 -17.25
CA LYS A 34 -3.71 -5.31 -17.59
C LYS A 34 -5.03 -5.64 -16.89
N VAL A 35 -6.11 -5.74 -17.67
CA VAL A 35 -7.46 -5.91 -17.14
C VAL A 35 -8.00 -7.27 -17.59
N PRO A 36 -8.43 -8.14 -16.66
CA PRO A 36 -9.07 -9.40 -17.00
C PRO A 36 -10.41 -9.19 -17.70
N ASP A 37 -10.92 -10.25 -18.34
CA ASP A 37 -12.19 -10.18 -19.05
C ASP A 37 -13.34 -9.76 -18.14
N PHE A 38 -14.17 -8.83 -18.65
CA PHE A 38 -15.27 -8.28 -17.88
C PHE A 38 -16.46 -9.24 -17.89
N PRO A 39 -17.12 -9.48 -16.73
CA PRO A 39 -18.23 -10.42 -16.66
C PRO A 39 -19.40 -9.94 -17.55
N PRO A 40 -19.91 -10.81 -18.45
CA PRO A 40 -20.96 -10.44 -19.39
C PRO A 40 -22.25 -10.04 -18.69
N ARG A 41 -23.00 -9.13 -19.34
CA ARG A 41 -24.22 -8.53 -18.78
C ARG A 41 -25.38 -9.53 -18.74
N HIS A 42 -25.42 -10.47 -19.67
CA HIS A 42 -26.49 -11.46 -19.79
C HIS A 42 -26.03 -12.82 -19.28
N VAL A 43 -26.60 -13.22 -18.15
CA VAL A 43 -26.55 -14.59 -17.63
C VAL A 43 -27.95 -15.15 -17.86
N PRO A 44 -28.11 -16.39 -18.36
CA PRO A 44 -29.42 -16.94 -18.70
C PRO A 44 -30.44 -16.79 -17.55
N ASN A 45 -31.63 -16.26 -17.88
CA ASN A 45 -32.67 -15.84 -16.92
C ASN A 45 -33.32 -17.00 -16.13
N TRP A 46 -33.01 -18.26 -16.45
CA TRP A 46 -33.59 -19.45 -15.80
C TRP A 46 -32.97 -19.76 -14.43
N MET A 47 -31.86 -19.11 -14.07
CA MET A 47 -31.14 -19.39 -12.84
C MET A 47 -31.51 -18.38 -11.74
N PRO A 48 -32.13 -18.78 -10.61
CA PRO A 48 -32.45 -17.86 -9.50
C PRO A 48 -31.21 -17.24 -8.81
N LYS A 49 -30.01 -17.57 -9.29
CA LYS A 49 -28.71 -17.05 -8.80
C LYS A 49 -28.08 -15.99 -9.71
N VAL A 50 -28.80 -15.43 -10.70
CA VAL A 50 -28.22 -14.45 -11.66
C VAL A 50 -27.56 -13.25 -10.96
N LEU A 51 -28.17 -12.72 -9.90
CA LEU A 51 -27.58 -11.59 -9.15
C LEU A 51 -26.33 -12.00 -8.36
N GLU A 52 -26.32 -13.21 -7.79
CA GLU A 52 -25.20 -13.75 -7.03
C GLU A 52 -24.03 -14.16 -7.92
N GLN A 53 -24.32 -14.75 -9.08
CA GLN A 53 -23.35 -15.00 -10.15
C GLN A 53 -22.73 -13.70 -10.63
N ARG A 54 -23.54 -12.67 -10.87
CA ARG A 54 -23.04 -11.34 -11.22
C ARG A 54 -22.19 -10.74 -10.10
N ARG A 55 -22.57 -10.94 -8.84
CA ARG A 55 -21.78 -10.52 -7.68
C ARG A 55 -20.41 -11.19 -7.67
N GLN A 56 -20.35 -12.52 -7.82
CA GLN A 56 -19.11 -13.29 -7.89
C GLN A 56 -18.25 -12.89 -9.10
N GLY A 57 -18.86 -12.70 -10.27
CA GLY A 57 -18.14 -12.27 -11.47
C GLY A 57 -17.49 -10.88 -11.31
N LEU A 58 -18.19 -9.93 -10.69
CA LEU A 58 -17.64 -8.60 -10.38
C LEU A 58 -16.52 -8.69 -9.34
N GLU A 59 -16.65 -9.58 -8.35
CA GLU A 59 -15.63 -9.83 -7.34
C GLU A 59 -14.36 -10.42 -7.95
N LEU A 60 -14.49 -11.45 -8.78
CA LEU A 60 -13.37 -12.05 -9.52
C LEU A 60 -12.69 -11.04 -10.45
N TYR A 61 -13.48 -10.22 -11.13
CA TYR A 61 -12.96 -9.14 -11.97
C TYR A 61 -12.09 -8.16 -11.17
N LEU A 62 -12.60 -7.65 -10.04
CA LEU A 62 -11.83 -6.75 -9.17
C LEU A 62 -10.58 -7.43 -8.63
N ARG A 63 -10.69 -8.66 -8.13
CA ARG A 63 -9.54 -9.44 -7.64
C ARG A 63 -8.48 -9.63 -8.73
N GLY A 64 -8.89 -9.94 -9.96
CA GLY A 64 -7.96 -10.08 -11.08
C GLY A 64 -7.29 -8.77 -11.48
N VAL A 65 -8.02 -7.64 -11.44
CA VAL A 65 -7.40 -6.31 -11.61
C VAL A 65 -6.36 -6.05 -10.52
N LEU A 66 -6.66 -6.39 -9.26
CA LEU A 66 -5.72 -6.22 -8.15
C LEU A 66 -4.49 -7.13 -8.26
N TYR A 67 -4.67 -8.36 -8.75
CA TYR A 67 -3.60 -9.34 -8.85
C TYR A 67 -2.63 -9.07 -10.01
N HIS A 68 -3.14 -8.59 -11.15
CA HIS A 68 -2.31 -8.37 -12.35
C HIS A 68 -1.58 -7.03 -12.39
N ASN A 69 -1.90 -6.11 -11.48
CA ASN A 69 -1.32 -4.76 -11.48
C ASN A 69 -0.65 -4.51 -10.13
N GLU A 70 0.69 -4.45 -10.13
CA GLU A 70 1.48 -4.06 -8.96
C GLU A 70 1.15 -2.63 -8.53
N GLU A 71 0.89 -1.76 -9.50
CA GLU A 71 0.41 -0.39 -9.27
C GLU A 71 -1.02 -0.20 -9.79
N LEU A 72 -1.94 0.15 -8.90
CA LEU A 72 -3.33 0.42 -9.27
C LEU A 72 -3.49 1.84 -9.82
N PRO A 73 -4.12 2.02 -11.00
CA PRO A 73 -4.38 3.35 -11.53
C PRO A 73 -5.35 4.12 -10.62
N GLN A 74 -5.23 5.45 -10.60
CA GLN A 74 -6.04 6.34 -9.76
C GLN A 74 -7.54 6.09 -9.96
N ASP A 75 -7.95 5.78 -11.18
CA ASP A 75 -9.31 5.42 -11.54
C ASP A 75 -9.92 4.29 -10.69
N VAL A 76 -9.12 3.26 -10.36
CA VAL A 76 -9.55 2.14 -9.50
C VAL A 76 -9.65 2.58 -8.05
N LEU A 77 -8.67 3.36 -7.60
CA LEU A 77 -8.62 3.86 -6.23
C LEU A 77 -9.79 4.80 -5.94
N ASP A 78 -10.09 5.72 -6.86
CA ASP A 78 -11.25 6.61 -6.79
C ASP A 78 -12.56 5.83 -6.82
N PHE A 79 -12.64 4.79 -7.65
CA PHE A 79 -13.80 3.91 -7.71
C PHE A 79 -14.05 3.20 -6.36
N LEU A 80 -12.97 2.75 -5.71
CA LEU A 80 -13.01 2.11 -4.39
C LEU A 80 -13.05 3.12 -3.24
N LYS A 81 -12.96 4.43 -3.52
CA LYS A 81 -12.81 5.52 -2.54
C LYS A 81 -11.65 5.26 -1.55
N VAL A 82 -10.58 4.66 -2.05
CA VAL A 82 -9.34 4.43 -1.31
C VAL A 82 -8.39 5.56 -1.69
N ARG A 83 -7.82 6.25 -0.69
CA ARG A 83 -6.81 7.28 -0.97
C ARG A 83 -5.50 6.58 -1.31
N ARG A 84 -4.86 7.01 -2.40
CA ARG A 84 -3.44 6.74 -2.64
C ARG A 84 -2.70 7.37 -1.46
N CYS A 85 -2.12 6.54 -0.60
CA CYS A 85 -1.12 7.05 0.32
C CYS A 85 0.03 7.51 -0.55
N GLN A 86 0.24 8.81 -0.68
CA GLN A 86 1.36 9.31 -1.45
C GLN A 86 2.63 8.80 -0.77
N GLN A 87 3.30 7.85 -1.41
CA GLN A 87 4.73 7.66 -1.23
C GLN A 87 5.41 8.83 -1.94
N ASP A 88 5.31 10.03 -1.37
CA ASP A 88 6.12 11.16 -1.81
C ASP A 88 7.04 11.58 -0.67
N PRO A 89 8.35 11.27 -0.74
CA PRO A 89 9.33 11.80 0.18
C PRO A 89 9.68 13.24 -0.21
N LYS A 90 8.69 14.15 -0.26
CA LYS A 90 8.93 15.60 -0.20
C LYS A 90 7.65 16.41 0.01
N ALA A 91 7.61 17.04 1.17
CA ALA A 91 6.90 18.24 1.59
C ALA A 91 5.85 18.90 0.65
N SER A 92 4.74 19.30 1.29
CA SER A 92 3.75 20.32 0.88
C SER A 92 2.64 19.81 -0.06
N SER A 93 1.38 19.69 0.34
CA SER A 93 0.55 20.80 0.84
C SER A 93 -0.76 20.28 1.47
N LEU A 94 -1.23 21.01 2.48
CA LEU A 94 -2.40 20.74 3.33
C LEU A 94 -3.74 20.74 2.56
N PRO A 95 -4.77 20.07 3.13
CA PRO A 95 -6.05 20.73 3.30
C PRO A 95 -6.47 20.80 4.78
N LEU A 96 -6.75 22.02 5.19
CA LEU A 96 -7.36 22.49 6.44
C LEU A 96 -8.78 21.93 6.66
N VAL A 97 -9.05 21.18 7.75
CA VAL A 97 -10.31 21.22 8.56
C VAL A 97 -10.05 20.61 9.96
N PRO A 98 -10.68 21.09 11.05
CA PRO A 98 -10.18 20.95 12.43
C PRO A 98 -10.87 19.83 13.20
N SER A 99 -10.10 18.90 13.75
CA SER A 99 -10.32 18.34 15.08
C SER A 99 -9.05 17.62 15.51
N GLN A 100 -8.56 17.98 16.69
CA GLN A 100 -7.22 17.67 17.17
C GLN A 100 -7.08 16.17 17.46
N ARG A 101 -6.31 15.49 16.60
CA ARG A 101 -5.24 14.53 16.94
C ARG A 101 -4.60 14.08 15.62
N PRO A 102 -3.36 14.50 15.32
CA PRO A 102 -2.65 13.94 14.18
C PRO A 102 -2.39 12.45 14.46
N ILE A 103 -3.16 11.58 13.81
CA ILE A 103 -2.87 10.15 13.78
C ILE A 103 -1.89 9.95 12.63
N VAL A 104 -0.63 9.69 12.96
CA VAL A 104 0.37 9.24 11.98
C VAL A 104 -0.02 7.82 11.59
N GLY A 105 -0.54 7.67 10.37
CA GLY A 105 -0.82 6.37 9.77
C GLY A 105 0.32 5.98 8.85
N PHE A 106 0.96 4.86 9.12
CA PHE A 106 1.97 4.30 8.22
C PHE A 106 1.27 3.42 7.18
N CYS A 107 1.69 3.53 5.92
CA CYS A 107 1.14 2.75 4.81
C CYS A 107 1.78 1.37 4.69
N SER A 108 2.83 1.14 5.48
CA SER A 108 3.51 -0.12 5.74
C SER A 108 3.75 -0.22 7.25
N ASP A 109 3.94 -1.42 7.78
CA ASP A 109 4.21 -1.61 9.22
C ASP A 109 5.52 -0.89 9.62
N PRO A 110 5.47 0.08 10.57
CA PRO A 110 6.65 0.84 10.99
C PRO A 110 7.67 -0.03 11.74
N TYR A 111 7.30 -1.23 12.16
CA TYR A 111 8.17 -2.19 12.84
C TYR A 111 8.72 -3.26 11.90
N VAL A 112 8.33 -3.28 10.62
CA VAL A 112 8.97 -4.13 9.61
C VAL A 112 10.32 -3.50 9.27
N GLN A 113 11.36 -4.14 9.76
CA GLN A 113 12.75 -3.77 9.56
C GLN A 113 13.03 -3.72 8.05
N PRO A 114 13.46 -2.57 7.48
CA PRO A 114 13.80 -2.52 6.07
C PRO A 114 14.89 -3.54 5.77
N HIS A 115 14.66 -4.40 4.77
CA HIS A 115 15.67 -5.32 4.28
C HIS A 115 16.82 -4.50 3.67
N GLY A 116 17.90 -4.32 4.43
CA GLY A 116 19.19 -3.86 3.91
C GLY A 116 19.49 -2.37 4.05
N THR A 117 19.52 -1.83 5.27
CA THR A 117 20.28 -0.60 5.53
C THR A 117 21.16 -0.74 6.76
N ASP A 118 22.23 -1.51 6.63
CA ASP A 118 23.50 -1.29 7.36
C ASP A 118 24.18 0.00 6.86
N LEU A 119 23.42 1.08 6.62
CA LEU A 119 23.95 2.36 6.12
C LEU A 119 24.67 3.15 7.21
N LEU A 120 24.50 2.75 8.47
CA LEU A 120 25.17 3.38 9.60
C LEU A 120 25.90 2.31 10.41
N PRO A 121 27.20 2.50 10.69
CA PRO A 121 27.95 1.57 11.51
C PRO A 121 27.35 1.52 12.92
N ASN A 122 27.29 0.31 13.50
CA ASN A 122 26.81 0.08 14.88
C ASN A 122 27.82 0.59 15.92
N THR A 123 28.09 1.90 15.92
CA THR A 123 29.08 2.57 16.79
C THR A 123 28.85 2.33 18.27
N VAL A 124 27.59 2.19 18.70
CA VAL A 124 27.24 1.83 20.09
C VAL A 124 27.76 0.44 20.44
N LEU A 125 27.51 -0.55 19.57
CA LEU A 125 28.01 -1.91 19.77
C LEU A 125 29.55 -1.93 19.75
N THR A 126 30.17 -1.24 18.79
CA THR A 126 31.63 -1.15 18.68
C THR A 126 32.24 -0.50 19.92
N GLY A 127 31.67 0.60 20.42
CA GLY A 127 32.16 1.30 21.61
C GLY A 127 32.00 0.47 22.89
N VAL A 128 30.89 -0.25 23.04
CA VAL A 128 30.68 -1.15 24.18
C VAL A 128 31.68 -2.31 24.16
N LEU A 129 31.91 -2.91 22.99
CA LEU A 129 32.90 -3.98 22.86
C LEU A 129 34.33 -3.49 23.15
N GLN A 130 34.68 -2.28 22.72
CA GLN A 130 35.95 -1.66 23.06
C GLN A 130 36.09 -1.35 24.56
N GLY A 131 35.05 -0.83 25.20
CA GLY A 131 35.10 -0.47 26.62
C GLY A 131 35.10 -1.67 27.58
N LEU A 132 34.42 -2.76 27.21
CA LEU A 132 34.23 -3.92 28.09
C LEU A 132 35.19 -5.07 27.79
N TYR A 133 35.69 -5.20 26.57
CA TYR A 133 36.42 -6.40 26.13
C TYR A 133 37.77 -6.13 25.46
N LEU A 134 38.13 -4.89 25.10
CA LEU A 134 39.50 -4.61 24.65
C LEU A 134 40.42 -4.34 25.84
N PRO A 135 41.57 -5.04 25.94
CA PRO A 135 42.59 -4.67 26.91
C PRO A 135 43.13 -3.28 26.56
N THR A 136 43.23 -2.39 27.54
CA THR A 136 44.02 -1.16 27.42
C THR A 136 45.50 -1.51 27.26
N SER A 137 45.93 -1.84 26.04
CA SER A 137 47.35 -1.81 25.72
C SER A 137 47.74 -0.36 25.51
N CYS A 138 48.48 0.18 26.47
CA CYS A 138 49.13 1.48 26.38
C CYS A 138 49.90 1.57 25.06
N VAL A 139 49.48 2.47 24.16
CA VAL A 139 50.34 2.91 23.07
C VAL A 139 51.04 4.17 23.56
N PRO A 140 52.38 4.19 23.72
CA PRO A 140 53.09 5.39 24.07
C PRO A 140 53.01 6.35 22.87
N SER A 141 52.49 7.55 23.13
CA SER A 141 52.51 8.68 22.20
C SER A 141 53.96 9.00 21.83
N GLN A 142 54.40 8.64 20.62
CA GLN A 142 55.62 9.20 20.05
C GLN A 142 55.32 10.65 19.60
N ALA A 143 55.66 11.59 20.47
CA ALA A 143 55.83 12.99 20.08
C ALA A 143 57.15 13.12 19.32
N VAL A 144 57.09 13.55 18.06
CA VAL A 144 58.25 13.91 17.24
C VAL A 144 58.57 15.39 17.48
N PRO A 145 59.80 15.78 17.86
CA PRO A 145 60.18 17.18 18.00
C PRO A 145 60.65 17.78 16.67
N ARG A 146 60.40 19.07 16.48
CA ARG A 146 61.19 19.97 15.63
C ARG A 146 62.00 20.90 16.52
#